data_AF-A0ABD3RQQ6-F1
#
_entry.id   AF-A0ABD3RQQ6-F1
#
_cell.length_a   1.000
_cell.length_b   1.000
_cell.length_c   1.000
_cell.angle_alpha   90.00
_cell.angle_beta   90.00
_cell.angle_gamma   90.00
#
_symmetry.space_group_name_H-M   'P 1'
#
loop_
_entity.id
_entity.type
_entity.pdbx_description
1 polymer ?
#
loop_
_entity_poly.entity_id
_entity_poly.type
_entity_poly.pdbx_seq_one_letter_code
_entity_poly.pdbx_strand_id
1 'polypeptide(L)' 'MSRYTPRFIKPNENCCVNARKANIKLFCNIFFIAETEKIFSPAKVVKIAKYCKKPLPFGTKCGNYSIHTSHGSKFGL' A
#
# COMPACT_ATOMS: atom_id res chain seq x y z
N MET A 1 4.02 -3.72 -24.49
CA MET A 1 3.86 -4.23 -23.10
C MET A 1 2.64 -3.59 -22.47
N SER A 2 1.52 -4.31 -22.38
CA SER A 2 0.30 -3.78 -21.77
C SER A 2 0.52 -3.54 -20.28
N ARG A 3 0.31 -2.32 -19.81
CA ARG A 3 0.34 -1.98 -18.38
C ARG A 3 -0.89 -2.59 -17.72
N TYR A 4 -0.82 -3.86 -17.31
CA TYR A 4 -1.83 -4.44 -16.43
C TYR A 4 -1.74 -3.70 -15.09
N THR A 5 -2.61 -2.71 -14.89
CA THR A 5 -2.83 -2.08 -13.58
C THR A 5 -3.98 -2.82 -12.92
N PRO A 6 -3.71 -3.81 -12.04
CA PRO A 6 -4.79 -4.50 -11.34
C PRO A 6 -5.65 -3.48 -10.60
N ARG A 7 -6.96 -3.54 -10.86
CA ARG A 7 -7.94 -2.66 -10.25
C ARG A 7 -7.88 -2.81 -8.73
N PHE A 8 -7.82 -1.70 -8.00
CA PHE A 8 -7.87 -1.75 -6.55
C PHE A 8 -9.27 -2.17 -6.10
N ILE A 9 -9.37 -3.37 -5.53
CA ILE A 9 -10.60 -3.86 -4.93
C ILE A 9 -10.67 -3.33 -3.50
N LYS A 10 -11.78 -2.66 -3.17
CA LYS A 10 -12.03 -2.12 -1.84
C LYS A 10 -11.91 -3.23 -0.78
N PRO A 11 -11.06 -3.07 0.24
CA PRO A 11 -10.97 -4.01 1.36
C PRO A 11 -12.30 -4.13 2.10
N ASN A 12 -12.65 -5.35 2.52
CA ASN A 12 -13.70 -5.55 3.52
C ASN A 12 -13.18 -5.21 4.93
N GLU A 13 -14.08 -5.15 5.90
CA GLU A 13 -13.70 -4.74 7.26
C GLU A 13 -12.68 -5.68 7.91
N ASN A 14 -12.81 -7.00 7.69
CA ASN A 14 -11.87 -7.97 8.21
C ASN A 14 -10.43 -7.74 7.69
N CYS A 15 -10.28 -7.38 6.41
CA CYS A 15 -9.00 -6.98 5.85
C CYS A 15 -8.45 -5.74 6.56
N CYS A 16 -9.31 -4.74 6.81
CA CYS A 16 -8.87 -3.53 7.50
C CYS A 16 -8.52 -3.73 8.98
N VAL A 17 -9.23 -4.61 9.70
CA VAL A 17 -8.87 -5.00 11.08
C VAL A 17 -7.45 -5.56 11.11
N ASN A 18 -7.12 -6.46 10.18
CA ASN A 18 -5.78 -7.05 10.08
C ASN A 18 -4.73 -6.05 9.60
N ALA A 19 -5.04 -5.22 8.61
CA ALA A 19 -4.15 -4.18 8.12
C ALA A 19 -3.78 -3.17 9.23
N ARG A 20 -4.74 -2.81 10.10
CA ARG A 20 -4.49 -1.92 11.24
C ARG A 20 -3.62 -2.57 12.31
N LYS A 21 -3.74 -3.88 12.53
CA LYS A 21 -2.87 -4.64 13.45
C LYS A 21 -1.46 -4.86 12.88
N ALA A 22 -1.36 -5.06 11.58
CA ALA A 22 -0.09 -5.33 10.90
C ALA A 22 0.89 -4.15 11.02
N ASN A 23 2.18 -4.49 11.13
CA ASN A 23 3.26 -3.53 10.94
C ASN A 23 3.56 -3.41 9.43
N ILE A 24 2.72 -2.66 8.71
CA ILE A 24 2.83 -2.49 7.26
C ILE A 24 4.18 -1.87 6.87
N LYS A 25 4.75 -1.00 7.71
CA LYS A 25 6.09 -0.43 7.47
C LYS A 25 7.17 -1.52 7.46
N LEU A 26 7.09 -2.49 8.38
CA LEU A 26 8.00 -3.64 8.38
C LEU A 26 7.72 -4.58 7.19
N PHE A 27 6.43 -4.81 6.88
CA PHE A 27 6.05 -5.62 5.72
C PHE A 27 6.63 -5.09 4.41
N CYS A 28 6.76 -3.77 4.27
CA CYS A 28 7.40 -3.15 3.12
C CYS A 28 8.86 -3.60 2.87
N ASN A 29 9.54 -4.17 3.86
CA ASN A 29 10.90 -4.69 3.69
C ASN A 29 10.95 -6.01 2.92
N ILE A 30 9.84 -6.76 2.82
CA ILE A 30 9.84 -8.03 2.05
C ILE A 30 10.17 -7.78 0.58
N PHE A 31 9.82 -6.59 0.07
CA PHE A 31 10.07 -6.18 -1.32
C PHE A 31 11.55 -5.96 -1.65
N PHE A 32 12.46 -6.03 -0.67
CA PHE A 32 13.89 -6.15 -0.96
C PHE A 32 14.27 -7.50 -1.58
N ILE A 33 13.40 -8.50 -1.45
CA ILE A 33 13.54 -9.81 -2.09
C ILE A 33 12.81 -9.76 -3.43
N ALA A 34 13.55 -9.81 -4.54
CA ALA A 34 13.02 -9.58 -5.89
C ALA A 34 11.82 -10.49 -6.27
N GLU A 35 11.76 -11.69 -5.73
CA GLU A 35 10.68 -12.64 -6.01
C GLU A 35 9.34 -12.24 -5.39
N THR A 36 9.36 -11.45 -4.31
CA THR A 36 8.14 -11.06 -3.59
C THR A 36 7.27 -10.08 -4.37
N GLU A 37 7.84 -9.31 -5.31
CA GLU A 37 7.09 -8.42 -6.20
C GLU A 37 6.17 -9.20 -7.17
N LYS A 38 6.43 -10.50 -7.41
CA LYS A 38 5.55 -11.38 -8.19
C LYS A 38 4.28 -11.76 -7.42
N ILE A 39 4.33 -11.72 -6.09
CA ILE A 39 3.24 -12.16 -5.20
C ILE A 39 2.48 -10.94 -4.66
N PHE A 40 3.21 -9.90 -4.28
CA PHE A 40 2.66 -8.70 -3.67
C PHE A 40 2.96 -7.47 -4.52
N SER A 41 2.00 -6.54 -4.58
CA SER A 41 2.22 -5.23 -5.19
C SER A 41 2.47 -4.20 -4.08
N PRO A 42 3.63 -3.53 -4.06
CA PRO A 42 3.90 -2.51 -3.03
C PRO A 42 2.89 -1.36 -3.11
N ALA A 43 2.48 -0.96 -4.32
CA ALA A 43 1.43 0.04 -4.51
C ALA A 43 0.09 -0.38 -3.89
N LYS A 44 -0.28 -1.67 -3.98
CA LYS A 44 -1.51 -2.19 -3.37
C LYS A 44 -1.43 -2.15 -1.84
N VAL A 45 -0.30 -2.54 -1.27
CA VAL A 45 -0.05 -2.49 0.18
C VAL A 45 -0.22 -1.07 0.71
N VAL A 46 0.41 -0.09 0.07
CA VAL A 46 0.29 1.32 0.44
C VAL A 46 -1.15 1.83 0.33
N LYS A 47 -1.87 1.44 -0.74
CA LYS A 47 -3.29 1.79 -0.90
C LYS A 47 -4.18 1.18 0.19
N ILE A 48 -3.96 -0.07 0.57
CA ILE A 48 -4.68 -0.73 1.68
C ILE A 48 -4.42 0.02 2.99
N ALA A 49 -3.16 0.35 3.29
CA ALA A 49 -2.78 1.09 4.50
C ALA A 49 -3.52 2.44 4.59
N LYS A 50 -3.54 3.20 3.50
CA LYS A 50 -4.28 4.46 3.39
C LYS A 50 -5.79 4.26 3.54
N TYR A 51 -6.36 3.27 2.84
CA TYR A 51 -7.79 2.97 2.87
C TYR A 51 -8.26 2.61 4.29
N CYS A 52 -7.53 1.73 4.96
CA CYS A 52 -7.83 1.23 6.30
C CYS A 52 -7.38 2.18 7.43
N LYS A 53 -7.15 3.46 7.13
CA LYS A 53 -6.85 4.56 8.08
C LYS A 53 -5.57 4.37 8.89
N LYS A 54 -4.57 3.68 8.34
CA LYS A 54 -3.21 3.56 8.89
C LYS A 54 -2.17 3.89 7.81
N PRO A 55 -2.16 5.14 7.28
CA PRO A 55 -1.24 5.50 6.22
C PRO A 55 0.21 5.39 6.70
N LEU A 56 1.11 5.03 5.78
CA LEU A 56 2.54 5.02 6.04
C LEU A 56 3.09 6.47 6.05
N PRO A 57 4.13 6.76 6.84
CA PRO A 57 4.74 8.09 6.88
C PRO A 57 5.28 8.53 5.50
N PHE A 58 5.26 9.84 5.26
CA PHE A 58 5.91 10.43 4.08
C PHE A 58 7.38 10.00 3.98
N GLY A 59 7.86 9.77 2.76
CA GLY A 59 9.23 9.33 2.50
C GLY A 59 9.48 7.85 2.80
N THR A 60 8.50 7.11 3.34
CA THR A 60 8.64 5.67 3.53
C THR A 60 8.79 4.99 2.17
N LYS A 61 9.81 4.12 2.06
CA LYS A 61 10.00 3.22 0.92
C LYS A 61 9.30 1.88 1.17
N CYS A 62 8.65 1.37 0.14
CA CYS A 62 7.98 0.08 0.12
C CYS A 62 8.34 -0.62 -1.20
N GLY A 63 9.45 -1.36 -1.19
CA GLY A 63 10.10 -1.79 -2.44
C GLY A 63 10.41 -0.60 -3.35
N ASN A 64 10.05 -0.74 -4.62
CA ASN A 64 10.16 0.33 -5.62
C ASN A 64 9.13 1.46 -5.45
N TYR A 65 8.12 1.31 -4.57
CA TYR A 65 7.14 2.35 -4.31
C TYR A 65 7.61 3.27 -3.19
N SER A 66 7.73 4.55 -3.48
CA SER A 66 8.06 5.57 -2.48
C SER A 66 6.84 6.45 -2.20
N ILE A 67 6.60 6.75 -0.93
CA ILE A 67 5.47 7.59 -0.51
C ILE A 67 5.86 9.05 -0.67
N HIS A 68 5.65 9.55 -1.89
CA HIS A 68 5.74 10.95 -2.26
C HIS A 68 4.33 11.52 -2.25
N THR A 69 4.16 12.65 -1.58
CA THR A 69 2.92 13.42 -1.38
C THR A 69 1.95 12.93 -0.31
N SER A 70 1.79 13.83 0.66
CA SER A 70 0.51 14.33 1.13
C SER A 70 -0.53 14.57 0.01
N HIS A 71 -0.99 13.52 -0.68
CA HIS A 71 -2.27 13.56 -1.40
C HIS A 71 -3.42 13.32 -0.40
N GLY A 72 -3.53 14.25 0.55
CA GLY A 72 -4.71 14.53 1.34
C GLY A 72 -5.17 15.94 0.97
N SER A 73 -5.83 16.09 -0.18
CA SER A 73 -6.60 17.28 -0.59
C SER A 73 -7.27 16.96 -1.93
N LYS A 74 -8.60 17.12 -2.00
CA LYS A 74 -9.55 16.74 -3.07
C LYS A 74 -10.13 15.31 -3.02
N PHE A 75 -10.92 15.06 -1.97
CA PHE A 75 -12.34 14.77 -2.17
C PHE A 75 -13.08 15.68 -1.18
N GLY A 76 -13.42 16.87 -1.67
CA GLY A 76 -14.34 17.78 -0.99
C GLY A 76 -15.74 17.52 -1.55
N LEU A 77 -16.72 17.67 -0.65
CA LEU A 77 -18.17 17.38 -0.76
C LEU A 77 -18.50 15.88 -0.78
#